data_AF-A0A2V1MWL8-F1
#
_entry.id   AF-A0A2V1MWL8-F1
#
_cell.length_a   1.000
_cell.length_b   1.000
_cell.length_c   1.000
_cell.angle_alpha   90.00
_cell.angle_beta   90.00
_cell.angle_gamma   90.00
#
_symmetry.space_group_name_H-M   'P 1'
#
loop_
_entity.id
_entity.type
_entity.pdbx_description
1 polymer ?
#
loop_
_entity_poly.entity_id
_entity_poly.type
_entity_poly.pdbx_seq_one_letter_code
_entity_poly.pdbx_strand_id
1 'polypeptide(L)' 'SQRKTVVALGLGKLNSSVIKEDNAAIRGMITAVSHLVTVEEVN' A
#
# COMPACT_ATOMS: atom_id res chain seq x y z
N SER A 1 0.69 9.88 -10.49
CA SER A 1 1.05 8.45 -10.39
C SER A 1 0.67 7.89 -9.02
N GLN A 2 1.04 8.54 -7.91
CA GLN A 2 0.79 8.06 -6.54
C GLN A 2 -0.68 7.77 -6.21
N ARG A 3 -1.63 8.68 -6.55
CA ARG A 3 -3.07 8.44 -6.30
C ARG A 3 -3.56 7.13 -6.91
N LYS A 4 -3.12 6.78 -8.13
CA LYS A 4 -3.49 5.52 -8.78
C LYS A 4 -2.89 4.32 -8.04
N THR A 5 -1.65 4.43 -7.57
CA THR A 5 -0.97 3.40 -6.77
C THR A 5 -1.70 3.16 -5.45
N VAL A 6 -2.09 4.21 -4.73
CA VAL A 6 -2.85 4.11 -3.47
C VAL A 6 -4.19 3.41 -3.69
N VAL A 7 -4.93 3.79 -4.74
CA VAL A 7 -6.20 3.13 -5.11
C VAL A 7 -5.96 1.67 -5.53
N ALA A 8 -4.89 1.36 -6.27
CA ALA A 8 -4.55 0.00 -6.67
C ALA A 8 -4.16 -0.90 -5.48
N LEU A 9 -3.53 -0.33 -4.45
CA LEU A 9 -3.30 -1.01 -3.18
C LEU A 9 -4.59 -1.28 -2.40
N GLY A 10 -5.71 -0.65 -2.78
CA GLY A 10 -7.03 -0.83 -2.16
C GLY A 10 -7.35 0.23 -1.10
N LEU A 11 -6.54 1.28 -0.99
CA LEU A 11 -6.73 2.35 -0.01
C LEU A 11 -7.62 3.45 -0.61
N GLY A 12 -8.80 3.65 -0.02
CA GLY A 12 -9.80 4.60 -0.52
C GLY A 12 -10.16 5.75 0.44
N LYS A 13 -9.98 5.54 1.75
CA LYS A 13 -10.25 6.54 2.80
C LYS A 13 -8.99 6.76 3.63
N LEU A 14 -8.89 7.93 4.27
CA LEU A 14 -7.84 8.18 5.25
C LEU A 14 -7.97 7.19 6.41
N ASN A 15 -6.83 6.74 6.95
CA ASN A 15 -6.73 5.75 8.02
C ASN A 15 -7.37 4.39 7.71
N SER A 16 -7.56 4.05 6.42
CA SER A 16 -7.95 2.69 6.03
C SER A 16 -6.73 1.76 5.94
N SER A 17 -6.95 0.48 6.20
CA SER A 17 -5.94 -0.58 6.08
C SER A 17 -6.46 -1.71 5.18
N VAL A 18 -5.54 -2.40 4.52
CA VAL A 18 -5.82 -3.56 3.67
C VAL A 18 -4.69 -4.55 3.84
N ILE A 19 -5.04 -5.83 4.00
CA ILE A 19 -4.05 -6.93 4.02
C ILE A 19 -3.75 -7.34 2.58
N LYS A 20 -2.46 -7.45 2.25
CA LYS A 20 -1.99 -7.87 0.93
C LYS A 20 -0.92 -8.94 1.11
N GLU A 21 -0.84 -9.83 0.13
CA GLU A 21 0.24 -10.81 0.07
C GLU A 21 1.58 -10.13 -0.14
N ASP A 22 2.61 -10.67 0.51
CA ASP A 22 3.96 -10.17 0.39
C ASP A 22 4.61 -10.66 -0.91
N ASN A 23 4.57 -9.82 -1.94
CA ASN A 23 5.22 -10.08 -3.22
C ASN A 23 5.97 -8.85 -3.75
N ALA A 24 6.89 -9.08 -4.69
CA ALA A 24 7.77 -8.03 -5.22
C ALA A 24 7.01 -6.86 -5.86
N ALA A 25 5.86 -7.12 -6.51
CA ALA A 25 5.04 -6.08 -7.12
C ALA A 25 4.38 -5.17 -6.07
N ILE A 26 3.81 -5.75 -5.01
CA ILE A 26 3.25 -5.00 -3.88
C ILE A 26 4.35 -4.19 -3.19
N ARG A 27 5.52 -4.79 -2.93
CA ARG A 27 6.67 -4.09 -2.34
C ARG A 27 7.09 -2.88 -3.18
N GLY A 28 7.19 -3.03 -4.50
CA GLY A 28 7.51 -1.92 -5.41
C GLY A 28 6.47 -0.79 -5.36
N MET A 29 5.18 -1.14 -5.30
CA MET A 29 4.11 -0.15 -5.14
C MET A 29 4.19 0.58 -3.80
N ILE A 30 4.47 -0.13 -2.70
CA ILE A 30 4.68 0.46 -1.36
C ILE A 30 5.86 1.43 -1.40
N THR A 31 7.00 1.04 -1.96
CA THR A 31 8.20 1.90 -2.05
C THR A 31 7.90 3.20 -2.77
N ALA A 32 7.09 3.17 -3.84
CA ALA A 32 6.71 4.37 -4.59
C ALA A 32 5.83 5.36 -3.78
N VAL A 33 5.15 4.91 -2.73
CA VAL A 33 4.26 5.72 -1.89
C VAL A 33 4.61 5.62 -0.39
N SER A 34 5.86 5.29 -0.07
CA SER A 34 6.31 4.97 1.29
C SER A 34 6.12 6.09 2.33
N HIS A 35 5.99 7.34 1.89
CA HIS A 35 5.72 8.50 2.74
C HIS A 35 4.23 8.73 3.02
N LEU A 36 3.34 7.95 2.40
CA LEU A 36 1.88 8.06 2.55
C LEU A 36 1.27 6.88 3.33
N VAL A 37 2.03 5.81 3.55
CA VAL A 37 1.53 4.55 4.12
C VAL A 37 2.46 4.04 5.21
N THR A 38 1.88 3.39 6.21
CA THR A 38 2.59 2.58 7.19
C THR A 38 2.36 1.11 6.84
N VAL A 39 3.41 0.28 6.93
CA VAL A 39 3.34 -1.15 6.65
C VAL A 39 3.63 -1.92 7.93
N GLU A 40 2.79 -2.91 8.20
CA GLU A 40 2.89 -3.82 9.35
C GLU A 40 2.76 -5.25 8.84
N GLU A 41 3.51 -6.16 9.43
CA GLU A 41 3.42 -7.60 9.15
C GLU A 41 2.30 -8.20 10.00
N VAL A 42 1.41 -8.98 9.38
CA VAL A 42 0.31 -9.65 10.06
C VAL A 42 0.65 -11.14 10.18
N ASN A 43 0.87 -11.60 11.41
CA ASN A 43 1.10 -13.01 11.74
C ASN A 43 -0.20 -13.81 11.89
#